data_AF-F0RJL4-F1
#
_entry.id   AF-F0RJL4-F1
#
_cell.length_a   1.000
_cell.length_b   1.000
_cell.length_c   1.000
_cell.angle_alpha   90.00
_cell.angle_beta   90.00
_cell.angle_gamma   90.00
#
_symmetry.space_group_name_H-M   'P 1'
#
loop_
_entity.id
_entity.type
_entity.pdbx_description
1 polymer ?
#
loop_
_entity_poly.entity_id
_entity_poly.type
_entity_poly.pdbx_seq_one_letter_code
_entity_poly.pdbx_strand_id
1 'polypeptide(L)'
;MTLFDELEFSNLQLDQHGPLAVLTINRPKALNALNTDTLAEIGQAVDLIAENADISALILTGAGEKAFVAGADISELSEMNNVYSGRELSLGGQEVMQSLSNLPLPTIACIQGFALGGGLELALACDIRVASPHARLGLPEAGLGVIPGFGGTQRLPRLIGSGRALDLLLTGRQVGAEEALAMGLVNYVSDEPLSKAREVAEQMMRNAPISLALIKEAVRRGAHLSVEEGMEIEADLFGMAVATSDFAEGTRAFLDKRRPEFKGE
;
A
#
# COMPACT_ATOMS: atom_id res chain seq x y z
N MET A 1 15.18 -19.11 11.83
CA MET A 1 15.56 -17.70 11.94
C MET A 1 15.26 -17.13 10.58
N THR A 2 14.16 -16.39 10.46
CA THR A 2 13.83 -15.70 9.21
C THR A 2 14.76 -14.49 9.07
N LEU A 3 14.89 -13.94 7.87
CA LEU A 3 15.65 -12.69 7.65
C LEU A 3 15.11 -11.53 8.50
N PHE A 4 13.86 -11.64 8.96
CA PHE A 4 13.18 -10.65 9.78
C PHE A 4 13.54 -10.73 11.28
N ASP A 5 14.09 -11.86 11.75
CA ASP A 5 14.48 -12.04 13.15
C ASP A 5 15.80 -11.31 13.50
N GLU A 6 16.54 -10.80 12.50
CA GLU A 6 17.85 -10.15 12.70
C GLU A 6 17.80 -8.63 12.85
N LEU A 7 16.66 -7.99 12.52
CA LEU A 7 16.49 -6.54 12.56
C LEU A 7 15.43 -6.14 13.58
N GLU A 8 15.86 -5.45 14.64
CA GLU A 8 14.97 -4.84 15.62
C GLU A 8 14.53 -3.45 15.16
N PHE A 9 13.24 -3.32 14.82
CA PHE A 9 12.59 -2.02 14.59
C PHE A 9 12.11 -1.43 15.92
N SER A 10 12.25 -0.11 16.07
CA SER A 10 11.77 0.61 17.26
C SER A 10 10.30 1.00 17.14
N ASN A 11 9.85 1.34 15.94
CA ASN A 11 8.50 1.85 15.67
C ASN A 11 7.63 0.88 14.88
N LEU A 12 8.18 -0.24 14.40
CA LEU A 12 7.47 -1.24 13.58
C LEU A 12 7.53 -2.63 14.21
N GLN A 13 6.63 -3.50 13.77
CA GLN A 13 6.72 -4.94 13.94
C GLN A 13 6.49 -5.60 12.58
N LEU A 14 7.37 -6.54 12.21
CA LEU A 14 7.29 -7.28 10.96
C LEU A 14 7.16 -8.78 11.26
N ASP A 15 5.97 -9.33 11.00
CA ASP A 15 5.66 -10.74 11.25
C ASP A 15 5.52 -11.51 9.94
N GLN A 16 6.12 -12.70 9.86
CA GLN A 16 5.96 -13.61 8.71
C GLN A 16 5.02 -14.77 9.06
N HIS A 17 3.98 -14.94 8.25
CA HIS A 17 3.01 -16.03 8.34
C HIS A 17 3.07 -16.88 7.06
N GLY A 18 4.05 -17.78 6.98
CA GLY A 18 4.36 -18.48 5.75
C GLY A 18 4.80 -17.48 4.66
N PRO A 19 4.14 -17.43 3.48
CA PRO A 19 4.50 -16.48 2.43
C PRO A 19 3.90 -15.07 2.62
N LEU A 20 3.13 -14.84 3.68
CA LEU A 20 2.50 -13.55 3.95
C LEU A 20 3.31 -12.77 4.99
N ALA A 21 3.79 -11.59 4.63
CA ALA A 21 4.33 -10.62 5.57
C ALA A 21 3.23 -9.70 6.12
N VAL A 22 3.29 -9.37 7.40
CA VAL A 22 2.44 -8.38 8.05
C VAL A 22 3.34 -7.33 8.69
N LEU A 23 3.29 -6.11 8.14
CA LEU A 23 4.01 -4.95 8.67
C LEU A 23 3.05 -4.09 9.50
N THR A 24 3.33 -3.97 10.79
CA THR A 24 2.52 -3.21 11.74
C THR A 24 3.26 -1.94 12.16
N ILE A 25 2.65 -0.76 11.94
CA ILE A 25 3.14 0.50 12.52
C ILE A 25 2.81 0.50 14.01
N ASN A 26 3.82 0.45 14.88
CA ASN A 26 3.69 0.20 16.30
C ASN A 26 4.03 1.43 17.17
N ARG A 27 3.31 2.53 16.95
CA ARG A 27 3.35 3.73 17.83
C ARG A 27 1.96 4.06 18.39
N PRO A 28 1.26 3.12 19.06
CA PRO A 28 -0.17 3.28 19.38
C PRO A 28 -0.48 4.46 20.30
N LYS A 29 0.48 4.86 21.16
CA LYS A 29 0.36 6.06 22.02
C LYS A 29 0.28 7.37 21.22
N ALA A 30 0.91 7.40 20.04
CA ALA A 30 0.88 8.52 19.10
C ALA A 30 -0.09 8.25 17.94
N LEU A 31 -1.04 7.31 18.10
CA LEU A 31 -1.96 6.88 17.04
C LEU A 31 -1.24 6.49 15.74
N ASN A 32 -0.08 5.86 15.88
CA ASN A 32 0.77 5.38 14.79
C ASN A 32 1.23 6.49 13.83
N ALA A 33 1.38 7.73 14.31
CA ALA A 33 1.86 8.85 13.50
C ALA A 33 3.22 8.54 12.85
N LEU A 34 3.45 9.07 11.64
CA LEU A 34 4.67 8.90 10.86
C LEU A 34 5.65 10.01 11.21
N ASN A 35 6.66 9.65 12.00
CA ASN A 35 7.83 10.49 12.21
C ASN A 35 8.97 10.03 11.28
N THR A 36 10.08 10.77 11.26
CA THR A 36 11.21 10.50 10.36
C THR A 36 11.76 9.08 10.52
N ASP A 37 11.93 8.62 11.76
CA ASP A 37 12.41 7.26 12.06
C ASP A 37 11.44 6.19 11.57
N THR A 38 10.13 6.40 11.79
CA THR A 38 9.09 5.46 11.32
C THR A 38 9.10 5.34 9.80
N LEU A 39 9.25 6.46 9.07
CA LEU A 39 9.35 6.44 7.61
C LEU A 39 10.60 5.68 7.15
N ALA A 40 11.75 5.91 7.79
CA ALA A 40 12.99 5.21 7.48
C ALA A 40 12.87 3.69 7.74
N GLU A 41 12.29 3.29 8.88
CA GLU A 41 12.03 1.88 9.19
C GLU A 41 11.06 1.24 8.20
N ILE A 42 10.04 1.96 7.71
CA ILE A 42 9.12 1.43 6.68
C ILE A 42 9.89 1.18 5.39
N GLY A 43 10.77 2.10 4.98
CA GLY A 43 11.64 1.92 3.81
C GLY A 43 12.50 0.67 3.95
N GLN A 44 13.18 0.50 5.08
CA GLN A 44 13.99 -0.69 5.37
C GLN A 44 13.16 -1.98 5.34
N ALA A 45 11.97 -1.99 5.94
CA ALA A 45 11.09 -3.16 5.92
C ALA A 45 10.63 -3.50 4.50
N VAL A 46 10.33 -2.50 3.67
CA VAL A 46 9.98 -2.69 2.25
C VAL A 46 11.15 -3.29 1.48
N ASP A 47 12.38 -2.81 1.69
CA ASP A 47 13.57 -3.36 1.02
C ASP A 47 13.81 -4.83 1.41
N LEU A 48 13.71 -5.16 2.70
CA LEU A 48 13.82 -6.55 3.17
C LEU A 48 12.77 -7.46 2.55
N ILE A 49 11.54 -6.97 2.40
CA ILE A 49 10.45 -7.72 1.76
C ILE A 49 10.72 -7.90 0.26
N ALA A 50 11.26 -6.89 -0.41
CA ALA A 50 11.58 -6.94 -1.83
C ALA A 50 12.68 -7.98 -2.14
N GLU A 51 13.64 -8.14 -1.23
CA GLU A 51 14.76 -9.08 -1.37
C GLU A 51 14.43 -10.51 -0.89
N ASN A 52 13.29 -10.70 -0.21
CA ASN A 52 12.92 -11.99 0.38
C ASN A 52 11.99 -12.80 -0.55
N ALA A 53 12.57 -13.78 -1.25
CA ALA A 53 11.85 -14.67 -2.16
C ALA A 53 10.78 -15.55 -1.48
N ASP A 54 10.83 -15.70 -0.14
CA ASP A 54 9.81 -16.45 0.59
C ASP A 54 8.51 -15.65 0.80
N ILE A 55 8.49 -14.34 0.52
CA ILE A 55 7.31 -13.49 0.67
C ILE A 55 6.60 -13.29 -0.66
N SER A 56 5.29 -13.54 -0.66
CA SER A 56 4.43 -13.44 -1.83
C SER A 56 3.32 -12.40 -1.71
N ALA A 57 3.09 -11.84 -0.51
CA ALA A 57 2.17 -10.73 -0.29
C ALA A 57 2.52 -9.97 1.00
N LEU A 58 2.08 -8.72 1.09
CA LEU A 58 2.28 -7.86 2.25
C LEU A 58 0.95 -7.24 2.70
N ILE A 59 0.67 -7.32 4.00
CA ILE A 59 -0.38 -6.54 4.65
C ILE A 59 0.28 -5.47 5.53
N LEU A 60 -0.08 -4.20 5.33
CA LEU A 60 0.24 -3.10 6.24
C LEU A 60 -0.93 -2.87 7.19
N THR A 61 -0.66 -2.68 8.48
CA THR A 61 -1.66 -2.26 9.47
C THR A 61 -1.06 -1.37 10.57
N GLY A 62 -1.89 -0.84 11.46
CA GLY A 62 -1.45 -0.11 12.65
C GLY A 62 -1.60 -0.94 13.92
N ALA A 63 -0.78 -0.70 14.94
CA ALA A 63 -0.98 -1.30 16.24
C ALA A 63 -2.18 -0.70 16.98
N GLY A 64 -2.91 -1.54 17.71
CA GLY A 64 -4.11 -1.16 18.46
C GLY A 64 -5.36 -0.97 17.58
N GLU A 65 -6.44 -0.53 18.20
CA GLU A 65 -7.77 -0.49 17.56
C GLU A 65 -8.15 0.88 17.00
N LYS A 66 -7.46 1.95 17.44
CA LYS A 66 -7.90 3.33 17.15
C LYS A 66 -7.47 3.85 15.79
N ALA A 67 -6.26 3.50 15.35
CA ALA A 67 -5.66 4.11 14.16
C ALA A 67 -4.88 3.06 13.36
N PHE A 68 -5.08 3.09 12.05
CA PHE A 68 -4.09 2.57 11.12
C PHE A 68 -2.84 3.44 11.24
N VAL A 69 -2.96 4.70 10.81
CA VAL A 69 -1.94 5.77 10.94
C VAL A 69 -2.68 7.11 10.94
N ALA A 70 -2.50 7.92 11.97
CA ALA A 70 -3.25 9.18 12.14
C ALA A 70 -2.62 10.41 11.46
N GLY A 71 -1.55 10.25 10.69
CA GLY A 71 -0.88 11.33 9.95
C GLY A 71 0.62 11.35 10.18
N ALA A 72 1.27 12.43 9.75
CA ALA A 72 2.65 12.72 10.14
C ALA A 72 2.71 13.21 11.59
N ASP A 73 3.87 13.06 12.22
CA ASP A 73 4.08 13.47 13.61
C ASP A 73 4.10 15.00 13.73
N ILE A 74 3.09 15.56 14.41
CA ILE A 74 2.90 17.01 14.50
C ILE A 74 4.05 17.69 15.24
N SER A 75 4.72 17.01 16.18
CA SER A 75 5.88 17.61 16.85
C SER A 75 7.02 17.87 15.86
N GLU A 76 7.33 16.91 14.99
CA GLU A 76 8.35 17.11 13.93
C GLU A 76 7.91 18.18 12.93
N LEU A 77 6.63 18.16 12.51
CA LEU A 77 6.13 19.17 11.59
C LEU A 77 6.23 20.59 12.14
N SER A 78 6.03 20.77 13.44
CA SER A 78 6.06 22.08 14.09
C SER A 78 7.45 22.73 14.16
N GLU A 79 8.50 21.93 13.99
CA GLU A 79 9.89 22.40 13.98
C GLU A 79 10.33 22.90 12.60
N MET A 80 9.59 22.55 11.53
CA MET A 80 9.88 22.99 10.17
C MET A 80 9.64 24.49 10.01
N ASN A 81 10.69 25.23 9.65
CA ASN A 81 10.67 26.69 9.61
C ASN A 81 11.07 27.28 8.27
N ASN A 82 11.33 26.45 7.26
CA ASN A 82 11.76 26.91 5.94
C ASN A 82 11.36 25.94 4.81
N VAL A 83 11.37 26.46 3.59
CA VAL A 83 10.97 25.74 2.37
C VAL A 83 11.80 24.48 2.12
N TYR A 84 13.09 24.49 2.47
CA TYR A 84 13.97 23.33 2.26
C TYR A 84 13.58 22.16 3.16
N SER A 85 13.42 22.41 4.47
CA SER A 85 13.02 21.36 5.44
C SER A 85 11.68 20.70 5.07
N GLY A 86 10.68 21.48 4.67
CA GLY A 86 9.39 20.94 4.22
C GLY A 86 9.50 20.14 2.92
N ARG A 87 10.35 20.57 1.98
CA ARG A 87 10.59 19.84 0.73
C ARG A 87 11.33 18.53 0.97
N GLU A 88 12.34 18.50 1.83
CA GLU A 88 13.12 17.29 2.14
C GLU A 88 12.25 16.23 2.82
N LEU A 89 11.45 16.61 3.83
CA LEU A 89 10.50 15.70 4.47
C LEU A 89 9.51 15.13 3.44
N SER A 90 8.96 15.99 2.57
CA SER A 90 8.02 15.58 1.54
C SER A 90 8.64 14.59 0.55
N LEU A 91 9.87 14.84 0.07
CA LEU A 91 10.57 13.93 -0.83
C LEU A 91 10.91 12.59 -0.18
N GLY A 92 11.43 12.60 1.05
CA GLY A 92 11.74 11.36 1.78
C GLY A 92 10.50 10.51 2.02
N GLY A 93 9.38 11.13 2.44
CA GLY A 93 8.11 10.43 2.58
C GLY A 93 7.61 9.88 1.24
N GLN A 94 7.67 10.67 0.16
CA GLN A 94 7.27 10.23 -1.19
C GLN A 94 8.10 9.05 -1.69
N GLU A 95 9.41 9.03 -1.40
CA GLU A 95 10.32 7.94 -1.76
C GLU A 95 9.92 6.63 -1.06
N VAL A 96 9.60 6.68 0.24
CA VAL A 96 9.09 5.51 0.98
C VAL A 96 7.76 5.03 0.39
N MET A 97 6.81 5.94 0.14
CA MET A 97 5.53 5.56 -0.48
C MET A 97 5.71 4.98 -1.89
N GLN A 98 6.67 5.51 -2.66
CA GLN A 98 6.97 5.03 -4.00
C GLN A 98 7.60 3.63 -3.96
N SER A 99 8.51 3.38 -3.02
CA SER A 99 9.16 2.08 -2.83
C SER A 99 8.12 1.01 -2.48
N LEU A 100 7.20 1.32 -1.56
CA LEU A 100 6.07 0.44 -1.23
C LEU A 100 5.19 0.14 -2.46
N SER A 101 4.82 1.18 -3.21
CA SER A 101 4.02 1.03 -4.43
C SER A 101 4.75 0.26 -5.54
N ASN A 102 6.08 0.20 -5.49
CA ASN A 102 6.91 -0.47 -6.47
C ASN A 102 7.21 -1.93 -6.14
N LEU A 103 6.79 -2.44 -4.98
CA LEU A 103 6.95 -3.85 -4.64
C LEU A 103 6.34 -4.74 -5.74
N PRO A 104 7.06 -5.78 -6.20
CA PRO A 104 6.56 -6.67 -7.24
C PRO A 104 5.40 -7.54 -6.73
N LEU A 105 5.33 -7.76 -5.42
CA LEU A 105 4.27 -8.52 -4.78
C LEU A 105 3.04 -7.66 -4.43
N PRO A 106 1.84 -8.25 -4.27
CA PRO A 106 0.65 -7.54 -3.86
C PRO A 106 0.74 -6.95 -2.45
N THR A 107 0.24 -5.73 -2.27
CA THR A 107 0.20 -5.02 -0.99
C THR A 107 -1.24 -4.65 -0.59
N ILE A 108 -1.57 -4.82 0.69
CA ILE A 108 -2.90 -4.52 1.23
C ILE A 108 -2.76 -3.61 2.46
N ALA A 109 -3.44 -2.46 2.45
CA ALA A 109 -3.64 -1.66 3.65
C ALA A 109 -4.86 -2.19 4.42
N CYS A 110 -4.64 -2.71 5.62
CA CYS A 110 -5.68 -3.12 6.57
C CYS A 110 -5.95 -1.96 7.55
N ILE A 111 -7.02 -1.21 7.28
CA ILE A 111 -7.39 0.04 7.94
C ILE A 111 -8.46 -0.24 9.00
N GLN A 112 -8.04 -0.56 10.22
CA GLN A 112 -8.94 -0.86 11.33
C GLN A 112 -9.54 0.39 12.02
N GLY A 113 -8.96 1.57 11.80
CA GLY A 113 -9.36 2.82 12.46
C GLY A 113 -9.04 4.07 11.63
N PHE A 114 -8.52 5.12 12.25
CA PHE A 114 -8.11 6.35 11.55
C PHE A 114 -6.98 6.09 10.53
N ALA A 115 -7.20 6.52 9.29
CA ALA A 115 -6.18 6.66 8.24
C ALA A 115 -6.22 8.11 7.73
N LEU A 116 -5.41 8.98 8.32
CA LEU A 116 -5.49 10.43 8.11
C LEU A 116 -4.16 10.98 7.61
N GLY A 117 -4.20 11.99 6.75
CA GLY A 117 -3.02 12.65 6.20
C GLY A 117 -2.00 11.66 5.63
N GLY A 118 -0.75 11.72 6.11
CA GLY A 118 0.30 10.75 5.78
C GLY A 118 -0.10 9.27 5.93
N GLY A 119 -1.04 8.94 6.83
CA GLY A 119 -1.59 7.59 6.97
C GLY A 119 -2.50 7.17 5.82
N LEU A 120 -3.32 8.08 5.30
CA LEU A 120 -4.07 7.81 4.08
C LEU A 120 -3.12 7.78 2.87
N GLU A 121 -2.08 8.62 2.84
CA GLU A 121 -1.06 8.58 1.77
C GLU A 121 -0.31 7.24 1.72
N LEU A 122 0.00 6.66 2.88
CA LEU A 122 0.56 5.30 3.00
C LEU A 122 -0.43 4.24 2.50
N ALA A 123 -1.71 4.34 2.88
CA ALA A 123 -2.74 3.42 2.41
C ALA A 123 -2.99 3.53 0.89
N LEU A 124 -2.86 4.73 0.32
CA LEU A 124 -2.96 5.00 -1.12
C LEU A 124 -1.77 4.45 -1.91
N ALA A 125 -0.63 4.18 -1.26
CA ALA A 125 0.52 3.54 -1.87
C ALA A 125 0.39 2.00 -1.93
N CYS A 126 -0.55 1.41 -1.19
CA CYS A 126 -0.88 -0.02 -1.31
C CYS A 126 -1.79 -0.29 -2.52
N ASP A 127 -1.78 -1.52 -3.04
CA ASP A 127 -2.63 -1.91 -4.17
C ASP A 127 -4.12 -1.93 -3.76
N ILE A 128 -4.41 -2.59 -2.63
CA ILE A 128 -5.76 -2.82 -2.11
C ILE A 128 -5.92 -2.19 -0.72
N ARG A 129 -7.11 -1.68 -0.41
CA ARG A 129 -7.47 -1.18 0.92
C ARG A 129 -8.68 -1.94 1.47
N VAL A 130 -8.54 -2.48 2.67
CA VAL A 130 -9.61 -3.13 3.45
C VAL A 130 -9.84 -2.28 4.69
N ALA A 131 -11.07 -1.82 4.91
CA ALA A 131 -11.42 -0.98 6.05
C ALA A 131 -12.36 -1.67 7.05
N SER A 132 -12.27 -1.30 8.32
CA SER A 132 -13.34 -1.60 9.28
C SER A 132 -14.54 -0.66 9.06
N PRO A 133 -15.76 -1.00 9.52
CA PRO A 133 -16.91 -0.09 9.44
C PRO A 133 -16.73 1.22 10.21
N HIS A 134 -15.82 1.23 11.20
CA HIS A 134 -15.52 2.39 12.03
C HIS A 134 -14.33 3.21 11.53
N ALA A 135 -13.69 2.80 10.42
CA ALA A 135 -12.59 3.53 9.83
C ALA A 135 -13.01 4.94 9.40
N ARG A 136 -12.09 5.88 9.60
CA ARG A 136 -12.23 7.28 9.17
C ARG A 136 -11.03 7.65 8.33
N LEU A 137 -11.29 8.09 7.11
CA LEU A 137 -10.27 8.34 6.09
C LEU A 137 -10.33 9.79 5.63
N GLY A 138 -9.19 10.45 5.43
CA GLY A 138 -9.16 11.80 4.87
C GLY A 138 -7.75 12.41 4.82
N LEU A 139 -7.64 13.54 4.15
CA LEU A 139 -6.42 14.36 4.06
C LEU A 139 -6.69 15.75 4.68
N PRO A 140 -6.62 15.88 6.03
CA PRO A 140 -6.99 17.10 6.75
C PRO A 140 -5.89 18.19 6.77
N GLU A 141 -4.79 18.02 6.03
CA GLU A 141 -3.60 18.87 6.06
C GLU A 141 -3.89 20.37 5.82
N ALA A 142 -4.92 20.69 5.03
CA ALA A 142 -5.35 22.07 4.80
C ALA A 142 -5.69 22.80 6.12
N GLY A 143 -6.23 22.08 7.11
CA GLY A 143 -6.52 22.62 8.45
C GLY A 143 -5.25 22.98 9.26
N LEU A 144 -4.09 22.44 8.87
CA LEU A 144 -2.78 22.79 9.43
C LEU A 144 -2.05 23.86 8.61
N GLY A 145 -2.67 24.36 7.54
CA GLY A 145 -2.05 25.35 6.65
C GLY A 145 -1.00 24.76 5.69
N VAL A 146 -1.02 23.44 5.47
CA VAL A 146 -0.11 22.74 4.55
C VAL A 146 -0.91 21.85 3.59
N ILE A 147 -0.22 21.25 2.61
CA ILE A 147 -0.82 20.29 1.67
C ILE A 147 -0.38 18.86 2.02
N PRO A 148 -1.13 17.82 1.59
CA PRO A 148 -0.65 16.45 1.66
C PRO A 148 0.67 16.28 0.90
N GLY A 149 1.69 15.84 1.62
CA GLY A 149 3.09 15.92 1.19
C GLY A 149 3.68 14.59 0.74
N PHE A 150 3.07 13.45 1.05
CA PHE A 150 3.58 12.11 0.71
C PHE A 150 2.92 11.49 -0.53
N GLY A 151 2.20 12.31 -1.32
CA GLY A 151 1.67 11.98 -2.65
C GLY A 151 0.15 11.92 -2.72
N GLY A 152 -0.58 12.28 -1.67
CA GLY A 152 -2.03 12.29 -1.58
C GLY A 152 -2.69 13.19 -2.63
N THR A 153 -2.09 14.36 -2.92
CA THR A 153 -2.56 15.26 -3.99
C THR A 153 -2.47 14.64 -5.39
N GLN A 154 -1.71 13.54 -5.54
CA GLN A 154 -1.55 12.84 -6.82
C GLN A 154 -2.33 11.53 -6.87
N ARG A 155 -2.21 10.69 -5.83
CA ARG A 155 -2.82 9.35 -5.81
C ARG A 155 -4.33 9.41 -5.59
N LEU A 156 -4.82 10.27 -4.69
CA LEU A 156 -6.26 10.37 -4.40
C LEU A 156 -7.11 10.74 -5.62
N PRO A 157 -6.82 11.83 -6.38
CA PRO A 157 -7.64 12.19 -7.54
C PRO A 157 -7.59 11.16 -8.68
N ARG A 158 -6.51 10.39 -8.80
CA ARG A 158 -6.40 9.29 -9.77
C ARG A 158 -7.26 8.09 -9.36
N LEU A 159 -7.46 7.89 -8.05
CA LEU A 159 -8.27 6.80 -7.52
C LEU A 159 -9.78 7.12 -7.53
N ILE A 160 -10.18 8.29 -7.02
CA ILE A 160 -11.61 8.61 -6.78
C ILE A 160 -12.16 9.71 -7.69
N GLY A 161 -11.35 10.20 -8.63
CA GLY A 161 -11.66 11.33 -9.50
C GLY A 161 -11.36 12.69 -8.85
N SER A 162 -11.04 13.68 -9.69
CA SER A 162 -10.58 15.00 -9.25
C SER A 162 -11.59 15.76 -8.40
N GLY A 163 -12.89 15.71 -8.74
CA GLY A 163 -13.93 16.43 -8.01
C GLY A 163 -14.07 15.95 -6.56
N ARG A 164 -14.16 14.63 -6.36
CA ARG A 164 -14.26 14.04 -5.01
C ARG A 164 -12.96 14.24 -4.22
N ALA A 165 -11.82 14.11 -4.87
CA ALA A 165 -10.54 14.35 -4.22
C ALA A 165 -10.39 15.81 -3.78
N LEU A 166 -10.75 16.79 -4.63
CA LEU A 166 -10.70 18.21 -4.27
C LEU A 166 -11.66 18.56 -3.13
N ASP A 167 -12.85 17.95 -3.08
CA ASP A 167 -13.75 18.08 -1.92
C ASP A 167 -13.03 17.67 -0.62
N LEU A 168 -12.43 16.47 -0.58
CA LEU A 168 -11.71 16.02 0.61
C LEU A 168 -10.46 16.86 0.94
N LEU A 169 -9.66 17.20 -0.07
CA LEU A 169 -8.41 17.95 0.07
C LEU A 169 -8.63 19.40 0.53
N LEU A 170 -9.66 20.07 0.00
CA LEU A 170 -9.93 21.47 0.29
C LEU A 170 -10.76 21.67 1.56
N THR A 171 -11.70 20.75 1.85
CA THR A 171 -12.49 20.82 3.09
C THR A 171 -11.76 20.22 4.28
N GLY A 172 -10.78 19.33 4.05
CA GLY A 172 -10.13 18.53 5.08
C GLY A 172 -11.07 17.54 5.78
N ARG A 173 -12.28 17.31 5.23
CA ARG A 173 -13.27 16.43 5.86
C ARG A 173 -12.84 14.97 5.81
N GLN A 174 -13.31 14.20 6.79
CA GLN A 174 -13.09 12.75 6.86
C GLN A 174 -14.34 12.00 6.45
N VAL A 175 -14.17 10.96 5.64
CA VAL A 175 -15.22 10.05 5.20
C VAL A 175 -15.28 8.80 6.10
N GLY A 176 -16.45 8.20 6.20
CA GLY A 176 -16.62 6.87 6.82
C GLY A 176 -16.38 5.74 5.82
N ALA A 177 -16.29 4.50 6.30
CA ALA A 177 -16.00 3.32 5.48
C ALA A 177 -16.98 3.11 4.32
N GLU A 178 -18.28 3.28 4.55
CA GLU A 178 -19.32 3.13 3.51
C GLU A 178 -19.18 4.17 2.39
N GLU A 179 -18.95 5.44 2.75
CA GLU A 179 -18.73 6.50 1.77
C GLU A 179 -17.42 6.27 1.00
N ALA A 180 -16.37 5.84 1.70
CA ALA A 180 -15.08 5.47 1.12
C ALA A 180 -15.23 4.32 0.11
N LEU A 181 -16.04 3.30 0.42
CA LEU A 181 -16.34 2.19 -0.48
C LEU A 181 -17.10 2.69 -1.71
N ALA A 182 -18.15 3.47 -1.52
CA ALA A 182 -19.00 3.99 -2.60
C ALA A 182 -18.24 4.87 -3.60
N MET A 183 -17.17 5.56 -3.17
CA MET A 183 -16.34 6.38 -4.05
C MET A 183 -15.12 5.66 -4.64
N GLY A 184 -14.86 4.42 -4.24
CA GLY A 184 -13.69 3.64 -4.67
C GLY A 184 -12.39 3.95 -3.91
N LEU A 185 -12.47 4.62 -2.76
CA LEU A 185 -11.31 4.87 -1.90
C LEU A 185 -10.82 3.59 -1.22
N VAL A 186 -11.74 2.70 -0.83
CA VAL A 186 -11.44 1.37 -0.30
C VAL A 186 -12.10 0.29 -1.14
N ASN A 187 -11.54 -0.92 -1.13
CA ASN A 187 -12.02 -2.04 -1.92
C ASN A 187 -13.00 -2.93 -1.13
N TYR A 188 -12.81 -3.01 0.19
CA TYR A 188 -13.60 -3.87 1.06
C TYR A 188 -13.89 -3.18 2.40
N VAL A 189 -15.05 -3.48 2.98
CA VAL A 189 -15.40 -3.15 4.36
C VAL A 189 -15.72 -4.45 5.09
N SER A 190 -15.16 -4.66 6.28
CA SER A 190 -15.34 -5.89 7.07
C SER A 190 -15.20 -5.59 8.57
N ASP A 191 -16.06 -6.17 9.40
CA ASP A 191 -15.93 -6.14 10.87
C ASP A 191 -14.61 -6.76 11.34
N GLU A 192 -14.07 -7.72 10.58
CA GLU A 192 -12.77 -8.34 10.78
C GLU A 192 -11.83 -7.98 9.62
N PRO A 193 -11.28 -6.76 9.58
CA PRO A 193 -10.53 -6.27 8.42
C PRO A 193 -9.24 -7.06 8.17
N LEU A 194 -8.54 -7.51 9.23
CA LEU A 194 -7.33 -8.31 9.07
C LEU A 194 -7.62 -9.70 8.52
N SER A 195 -8.70 -10.35 8.98
CA SER A 195 -9.18 -11.63 8.45
C SER A 195 -9.51 -11.49 6.96
N LYS A 196 -10.23 -10.42 6.59
CA LYS A 196 -10.54 -10.13 5.19
C LYS A 196 -9.30 -9.81 4.35
N ALA A 197 -8.33 -9.06 4.88
CA ALA A 197 -7.08 -8.78 4.19
C ALA A 197 -6.27 -10.06 3.93
N ARG A 198 -6.22 -10.98 4.91
CA ARG A 198 -5.59 -12.31 4.74
C ARG A 198 -6.29 -13.14 3.67
N GLU A 199 -7.62 -13.19 3.70
CA GLU A 199 -8.41 -13.86 2.67
C GLU A 199 -8.05 -13.32 1.27
N VAL A 200 -8.06 -11.99 1.09
CA VAL A 200 -7.73 -11.35 -0.20
C VAL A 200 -6.28 -11.63 -0.61
N ALA A 201 -5.32 -11.59 0.33
CA ALA A 201 -3.93 -11.95 0.06
C ALA A 201 -3.80 -13.41 -0.41
N GLU A 202 -4.46 -14.35 0.27
CA GLU A 202 -4.49 -15.76 -0.11
C GLU A 202 -5.10 -15.96 -1.50
N GLN A 203 -6.13 -15.19 -1.88
CA GLN A 203 -6.68 -15.23 -3.23
C GLN A 203 -5.64 -14.82 -4.28
N MET A 204 -4.87 -13.76 -4.02
CA MET A 204 -3.82 -13.28 -4.92
C MET A 204 -2.66 -14.26 -5.00
N MET A 205 -2.16 -14.77 -3.86
CA MET A 205 -1.04 -15.73 -3.79
C MET A 205 -1.33 -17.10 -4.42
N ARG A 206 -2.57 -17.38 -4.83
CA ARG A 206 -2.88 -18.58 -5.65
C ARG A 206 -2.48 -18.43 -7.12
N ASN A 207 -2.13 -17.23 -7.57
CA ASN A 207 -1.70 -16.96 -8.94
C ASN A 207 -0.17 -16.94 -9.06
N ALA A 208 0.33 -17.01 -10.29
CA ALA A 208 1.77 -17.00 -10.56
C ALA A 208 2.42 -15.68 -10.10
N PRO A 209 3.47 -15.72 -9.25
CA PRO A 209 4.11 -14.52 -8.72
C PRO A 209 4.61 -13.56 -9.80
N ILE A 210 5.26 -14.07 -10.84
CA ILE A 210 5.74 -13.25 -11.96
C ILE A 210 4.56 -12.58 -12.69
N SER A 211 3.45 -13.30 -12.90
CA SER A 211 2.26 -12.70 -13.53
C SER A 211 1.67 -11.57 -12.70
N LEU A 212 1.61 -11.70 -11.36
CA LEU A 212 1.14 -10.62 -10.48
C LEU A 212 2.03 -9.38 -10.58
N ALA A 213 3.35 -9.57 -10.57
CA ALA A 213 4.32 -8.48 -10.72
C ALA A 213 4.16 -7.77 -12.07
N LEU A 214 4.03 -8.53 -13.16
CA LEU A 214 3.85 -7.98 -14.51
C LEU A 214 2.49 -7.26 -14.67
N ILE A 215 1.42 -7.75 -14.04
CA ILE A 215 0.12 -7.06 -14.00
C ILE A 215 0.27 -5.70 -13.31
N LYS A 216 0.90 -5.66 -12.13
CA LYS A 216 1.16 -4.40 -11.41
C LYS A 216 1.98 -3.43 -12.26
N GLU A 217 3.02 -3.94 -12.91
CA GLU A 217 3.90 -3.15 -13.78
C GLU A 217 3.14 -2.54 -14.97
N ALA A 218 2.30 -3.33 -15.64
CA ALA A 218 1.48 -2.90 -16.77
C ALA A 218 0.53 -1.77 -16.37
N VAL A 219 -0.21 -1.96 -15.28
CA VAL A 219 -1.15 -0.95 -14.77
C VAL A 219 -0.42 0.32 -14.39
N ARG A 220 0.68 0.22 -13.64
CA ARG A 220 1.42 1.39 -13.16
C ARG A 220 2.03 2.19 -14.30
N ARG A 221 2.70 1.53 -15.25
CA ARG A 221 3.34 2.22 -16.38
C ARG A 221 2.31 2.77 -17.38
N GLY A 222 1.21 2.05 -17.60
CA GLY A 222 0.14 2.46 -18.50
C GLY A 222 -0.75 3.58 -17.96
N ALA A 223 -0.89 3.73 -16.64
CA ALA A 223 -1.84 4.66 -16.01
C ALA A 223 -1.68 6.15 -16.39
N HIS A 224 -0.55 6.55 -16.98
CA HIS A 224 -0.25 7.94 -17.35
C HIS A 224 0.02 8.12 -18.85
N LEU A 225 -0.29 7.11 -19.66
CA LEU A 225 -0.08 7.10 -21.10
C LEU A 225 -1.42 7.11 -21.85
N SER A 226 -1.36 7.24 -23.17
CA SER A 226 -2.51 6.89 -24.00
C SER A 226 -2.83 5.40 -23.87
N VAL A 227 -4.07 5.03 -24.22
CA VAL A 227 -4.48 3.61 -24.19
C VAL A 227 -3.62 2.79 -25.15
N GLU A 228 -3.26 3.37 -26.29
CA GLU A 228 -2.41 2.75 -27.31
C GLU A 228 -1.00 2.45 -26.77
N GLU A 229 -0.33 3.43 -26.15
CA GLU A 229 0.99 3.23 -25.52
C GLU A 229 0.91 2.25 -24.34
N GLY A 230 -0.18 2.29 -23.58
CA GLY A 230 -0.42 1.32 -22.49
C GLY A 230 -0.57 -0.11 -22.99
N MET A 231 -1.25 -0.32 -24.12
CA MET A 231 -1.41 -1.64 -24.74
C MET A 231 -0.10 -2.18 -25.32
N GLU A 232 0.81 -1.32 -25.80
CA GLU A 232 2.16 -1.77 -26.20
C GLU A 232 2.94 -2.32 -25.01
N ILE A 233 2.92 -1.62 -23.87
CA ILE A 233 3.53 -2.10 -22.63
C ILE A 233 2.88 -3.41 -22.16
N GLU A 234 1.55 -3.50 -22.22
CA GLU A 234 0.82 -4.72 -21.88
C GLU A 234 1.25 -5.89 -22.77
N ALA A 235 1.39 -5.69 -24.08
CA ALA A 235 1.79 -6.72 -25.03
C ALA A 235 3.22 -7.24 -24.75
N ASP A 236 4.16 -6.34 -24.46
CA ASP A 236 5.54 -6.71 -24.08
C ASP A 236 5.56 -7.54 -22.79
N LEU A 237 4.87 -7.08 -21.75
CA LEU A 237 4.81 -7.77 -20.45
C LEU A 237 4.05 -9.11 -20.56
N PHE A 238 3.02 -9.19 -21.41
CA PHE A 238 2.34 -10.45 -21.73
C PHE A 238 3.30 -11.43 -22.40
N GLY A 239 4.11 -10.97 -23.36
CA GLY A 239 5.16 -11.77 -23.99
C GLY A 239 6.17 -12.31 -22.96
N MET A 240 6.57 -11.49 -21.99
CA MET A 240 7.43 -11.92 -20.88
C MET A 240 6.75 -13.00 -20.02
N ALA A 241 5.46 -12.83 -19.68
CA ALA A 241 4.71 -13.82 -18.90
C ALA A 241 4.63 -15.18 -19.63
N VAL A 242 4.42 -15.18 -20.96
CA VAL A 242 4.38 -16.42 -21.78
C VAL A 242 5.70 -17.18 -21.77
N ALA A 243 6.83 -16.49 -21.54
CA ALA A 243 8.14 -17.12 -21.46
C ALA A 243 8.43 -17.82 -20.12
N THR A 244 7.57 -17.67 -19.11
CA THR A 244 7.75 -18.26 -17.77
C THR A 244 7.37 -19.75 -17.73
N SER A 245 7.97 -20.48 -16.80
CA SER A 245 7.58 -21.86 -16.50
C SER A 245 6.18 -21.93 -15.88
N ASP A 246 5.79 -20.90 -15.12
CA ASP A 246 4.46 -20.76 -14.53
C ASP A 246 3.36 -20.69 -15.59
N PHE A 247 3.60 -20.04 -16.73
CA PHE A 247 2.64 -20.05 -17.84
C PHE A 247 2.44 -21.46 -18.41
N ALA A 248 3.53 -22.21 -18.64
CA ALA A 248 3.46 -23.58 -19.12
C ALA A 248 2.73 -24.49 -18.12
N GLU A 249 2.97 -24.31 -16.82
CA GLU A 249 2.30 -25.04 -15.76
C GLU A 249 0.81 -24.69 -15.65
N GLY A 250 0.46 -23.40 -15.65
CA GLY A 250 -0.91 -22.92 -15.55
C GLY A 250 -1.78 -23.39 -16.71
N THR A 251 -1.27 -23.27 -17.94
CA THR A 251 -2.00 -23.73 -19.14
C THR A 251 -2.20 -25.25 -19.15
N ARG A 252 -1.16 -26.03 -18.79
CA ARG A 252 -1.26 -27.48 -18.66
C ARG A 252 -2.23 -27.91 -17.55
N ALA A 253 -2.11 -27.32 -16.36
CA ALA A 253 -2.99 -27.62 -15.23
C ALA A 253 -4.47 -27.35 -15.55
N PHE A 254 -4.75 -26.27 -16.29
CA PHE A 254 -6.10 -25.95 -16.75
C PHE A 254 -6.66 -27.02 -17.70
N LEU A 255 -5.86 -27.45 -18.70
CA LEU A 255 -6.25 -28.52 -19.63
C LEU A 255 -6.48 -29.86 -18.91
N ASP A 256 -5.64 -30.15 -17.91
CA ASP A 256 -5.69 -31.35 -17.08
C ASP A 256 -6.77 -31.29 -15.97
N LYS A 257 -7.45 -30.14 -15.81
CA LYS A 257 -8.44 -29.86 -14.75
C LYS A 257 -7.92 -30.10 -13.33
N ARG A 258 -6.67 -29.72 -13.08
CA ARG A 258 -6.02 -29.77 -11.77
C ARG A 258 -5.61 -28.37 -11.31
N ARG A 259 -5.27 -28.25 -10.04
CA ARG A 259 -4.70 -27.01 -9.50
C ARG A 259 -3.25 -26.85 -9.99
N PRO A 260 -2.84 -25.65 -10.46
CA PRO A 260 -1.45 -25.39 -10.83
C PRO A 260 -0.57 -25.23 -9.58
N GLU A 261 0.72 -25.52 -9.74
CA GLU A 261 1.77 -25.24 -8.75
C GLU A 261 2.75 -24.22 -9.32
N PHE A 262 2.54 -22.95 -8.98
CA PHE A 262 3.40 -21.86 -9.44
C PHE A 262 4.64 -21.71 -8.57
N LYS A 263 5.80 -21.47 -9.20
CA LYS A 263 7.12 -21.36 -8.56
C LYS A 263 7.75 -19.99 -8.73
N GLY A 264 7.23 -19.14 -9.61
CA GLY A 264 7.84 -17.85 -9.93
C GLY A 264 9.15 -17.99 -10.72
N GLU A 265 9.20 -18.96 -11.64
CA GLU A 265 10.34 -19.24 -12.54
C GLU A 265 9.97 -19.07 -14.01
#